data_AF-A0A914K728-F1
#
_entry.id   AF-A0A914K728-F1
#
_cell.length_a   1.000
_cell.length_b   1.000
_cell.length_c   1.000
_cell.angle_alpha   90.00
_cell.angle_beta   90.00
_cell.angle_gamma   90.00
#
_symmetry.space_group_name_H-M   'P 1'
#
loop_
_entity.id
_entity.type
_entity.pdbx_description
1 polymer ?
#
loop_
_entity_poly.entity_id
_entity_poly.type
_entity_poly.pdbx_seq_one_letter_code
_entity_poly.pdbx_strand_id
1 'polypeptide(L)'
;MITNELSKLFSESEKDIQKLSPDDRKRVEMVETLLGTDLKNMTTALSHVLKESGQEITRCDYHRREVLKTAHMLAVNCKHFLDSVDEARIRCGIARLRTRSPIISNGYKIYEFNC
;
A
#
# COMPACT_ATOMS: atom_id res chain seq x y z
N MET A 1 12.31 -1.09 9.78
CA MET A 1 11.74 0.24 9.42
C MET A 1 10.58 0.02 8.47
N ILE A 2 9.56 0.90 8.50
CA ILE A 2 8.40 0.84 7.58
C ILE A 2 8.81 0.79 6.10
N THR A 3 9.96 1.37 5.78
CA THR A 3 10.58 1.34 4.46
C THR A 3 10.91 -0.07 3.98
N ASN A 4 11.34 -0.98 4.88
CA ASN A 4 11.70 -2.36 4.52
C ASN A 4 10.45 -3.20 4.22
N GLU A 5 9.38 -3.00 4.99
CA GLU A 5 8.10 -3.69 4.76
C GLU A 5 7.48 -3.27 3.42
N LEU A 6 7.63 -1.99 3.05
CA LEU A 6 7.21 -1.49 1.75
C LEU A 6 8.03 -2.06 0.59
N SER A 7 9.36 -2.13 0.73
CA SER A 7 10.19 -2.79 -0.26
C SER A 7 9.80 -4.26 -0.43
N LYS A 8 9.52 -4.95 0.67
CA LYS A 8 9.04 -6.33 0.64
C LYS A 8 7.68 -6.46 -0.06
N LEU A 9 6.75 -5.55 0.22
CA LEU A 9 5.44 -5.49 -0.45
C LEU A 9 5.58 -5.36 -1.97
N PHE A 10 6.45 -4.47 -2.47
CA PHE A 10 6.69 -4.33 -3.91
C PHE A 10 7.28 -5.62 -4.51
N SER A 11 8.30 -6.18 -3.87
CA SER A 11 8.93 -7.43 -4.33
C SER A 11 7.97 -8.62 -4.35
N GLU A 12 7.06 -8.71 -3.38
CA GLU A 12 6.04 -9.76 -3.33
C GLU A 12 4.98 -9.57 -4.42
N SER A 13 4.60 -8.31 -4.69
CA SER A 13 3.56 -7.95 -5.66
C SER A 13 4.05 -8.02 -7.12
N GLU A 14 5.34 -7.83 -7.38
CA GLU A 14 5.94 -7.83 -8.73
C GLU A 14 5.59 -9.10 -9.52
N LYS A 15 5.66 -10.27 -8.87
CA LYS A 15 5.33 -11.56 -9.49
C LYS A 15 3.87 -11.67 -9.91
N ASP A 16 2.97 -11.00 -9.21
CA ASP A 16 1.54 -11.00 -9.52
C ASP A 16 1.21 -9.94 -10.58
N ILE A 17 1.87 -8.77 -10.53
CA ILE A 17 1.78 -7.71 -11.53
C ILE A 17 2.19 -8.21 -12.93
N GLN A 18 3.27 -9.01 -13.01
CA GLN A 18 3.73 -9.58 -14.28
C GLN A 18 2.74 -10.55 -14.94
N LYS A 19 1.77 -11.09 -14.18
CA LYS A 19 0.72 -12.00 -14.69
C LYS A 19 -0.53 -11.26 -15.16
N LEU A 20 -0.62 -9.95 -14.89
CA LEU A 20 -1.77 -9.13 -15.29
C LEU A 20 -1.75 -8.83 -16.79
N SER A 21 -2.95 -8.54 -17.31
CA SER A 21 -3.14 -7.95 -18.64
C SER A 21 -2.34 -6.62 -18.74
N PRO A 22 -1.90 -6.21 -19.94
CA PRO A 22 -1.13 -4.96 -20.10
C PRO A 22 -1.85 -3.73 -19.53
N ASP A 23 -3.18 -3.65 -19.71
CA ASP A 23 -3.98 -2.51 -19.24
C ASP A 23 -4.13 -2.51 -17.71
N ASP A 24 -4.33 -3.67 -17.10
CA ASP A 24 -4.42 -3.78 -15.64
C ASP A 24 -3.06 -3.57 -14.97
N ARG A 25 -2.00 -4.11 -15.57
CA ARG A 25 -0.62 -3.91 -15.13
C ARG A 25 -0.27 -2.43 -15.05
N LYS A 26 -0.54 -1.68 -16.13
CA LYS A 26 -0.26 -0.25 -16.20
C LYS A 26 -0.98 0.53 -15.09
N ARG A 27 -2.23 0.17 -14.77
CA ARG A 27 -2.98 0.82 -13.68
C ARG A 27 -2.32 0.55 -12.33
N VAL A 28 -1.91 -0.69 -12.07
CA VAL A 28 -1.24 -1.05 -10.81
C VAL A 28 0.14 -0.37 -10.69
N GLU A 29 0.93 -0.33 -11.77
CA GLU A 29 2.24 0.34 -11.82
C GLU A 29 2.14 1.85 -11.54
N MET A 30 1.04 2.50 -11.95
CA MET A 30 0.79 3.91 -11.62
C MET A 30 0.61 4.11 -10.10
N VAL A 31 -0.13 3.21 -9.44
CA VAL A 31 -0.32 3.27 -7.98
C VAL A 31 0.98 2.92 -7.24
N GLU A 32 1.75 1.97 -7.76
CA GLU A 32 3.08 1.64 -7.25
C GLU A 32 4.04 2.85 -7.30
N THR A 33 4.01 3.60 -8.40
CA THR A 33 4.82 4.82 -8.57
C THR A 33 4.46 5.90 -7.54
N LEU A 34 3.17 6.07 -7.24
CA LEU A 34 2.70 6.99 -6.22
C LEU A 34 3.25 6.61 -4.83
N LEU A 35 3.14 5.33 -4.48
CA LEU A 35 3.69 4.76 -3.24
C LEU A 35 5.21 4.93 -3.13
N GLY A 36 5.94 4.71 -4.22
CA GLY A 36 7.39 4.96 -4.27
C GLY A 36 7.73 6.43 -3.99
N THR A 37 6.86 7.36 -4.37
CA THR A 37 7.01 8.79 -4.09
C THR A 37 6.73 9.09 -2.61
N ASP A 38 5.66 8.53 -2.04
CA ASP A 38 5.34 8.70 -0.62
C ASP A 38 6.43 8.13 0.31
N LEU A 39 7.04 7.01 -0.07
CA LEU A 39 8.16 6.41 0.64
C LEU A 39 9.40 7.34 0.65
N LYS A 40 9.70 8.00 -0.47
CA LYS A 40 10.76 9.01 -0.53
C LYS A 40 10.44 10.20 0.36
N ASN A 41 9.19 10.68 0.35
CA ASN A 41 8.74 11.76 1.22
C ASN A 41 8.88 11.40 2.70
N MET A 42 8.53 10.17 3.09
CA MET A 42 8.67 9.67 4.46
C MET A 42 10.14 9.63 4.90
N THR A 43 11.03 9.17 4.02
CA THR A 43 12.47 9.12 4.27
C THR A 43 13.03 10.53 4.50
N THR A 44 12.62 11.49 3.68
CA THR A 44 12.98 12.91 3.84
C THR A 44 12.47 13.50 5.15
N ALA A 45 11.19 13.28 5.48
CA ALA A 45 10.58 13.77 6.72
C ALA A 45 11.28 13.21 7.97
N LEU A 46 11.58 11.90 7.97
CA LEU A 46 12.35 11.27 9.04
C LEU A 46 13.77 11.84 9.16
N SER A 47 14.45 12.11 8.04
CA SER A 47 15.77 12.73 8.02
C SER A 47 15.76 14.11 8.69
N HIS A 48 14.73 14.92 8.46
CA HIS A 48 14.57 16.22 9.11
C HIS A 48 14.40 16.10 10.63
N VAL A 49 13.55 15.17 11.10
CA VAL A 49 13.39 14.91 12.54
C VAL A 49 14.70 14.50 13.20
N LEU A 50 15.48 13.62 12.56
CA LEU A 50 16.75 13.14 13.11
C LEU A 50 17.79 14.27 13.18
N LYS A 51 17.90 15.11 12.14
CA LYS A 51 18.82 16.25 12.10
C LYS A 51 18.50 17.32 13.12
N GLU A 52 17.22 17.48 13.46
CA GLU A 52 16.76 18.53 14.37
C GLU A 52 16.51 18.02 15.80
N SER A 53 16.89 16.79 16.11
CA SER A 53 16.72 16.13 17.42
C SER A 53 17.45 16.79 18.61
N GLY A 54 18.09 17.96 18.40
CA GLY A 54 18.70 18.81 19.42
C GLY A 54 18.49 20.33 19.21
N GLN A 55 17.57 20.73 18.32
CA GLN A 55 17.22 22.14 18.08
C GLN A 55 15.88 22.52 18.76
N GLU A 56 15.46 23.80 18.63
CA GLU A 56 14.23 24.35 19.21
C GLU A 56 13.01 23.41 19.13
N ILE A 57 12.35 23.23 20.27
CA ILE A 57 11.22 22.30 20.49
C ILE A 57 10.10 22.47 19.44
N THR A 58 9.80 23.71 19.06
CA THR A 58 8.74 24.05 18.09
C THR A 58 9.01 23.53 16.69
N ARG A 59 10.27 23.55 16.25
CA ARG A 59 10.68 23.07 14.92
C ARG A 59 10.69 21.54 14.86
N CYS A 60 11.14 20.91 15.95
CA CYS A 60 11.04 19.45 16.13
C CYS A 60 9.57 18.97 16.06
N ASP A 61 8.63 19.67 16.70
CA ASP A 61 7.20 19.32 16.66
C ASP A 61 6.55 19.49 15.28
N TYR A 62 7.03 20.43 14.46
CA TYR A 62 6.60 20.56 13.06
C TYR A 62 7.00 19.32 12.26
N HIS A 63 8.28 18.93 12.30
CA HIS A 63 8.76 17.78 11.54
C HIS A 63 8.16 16.46 12.01
N ARG A 64 7.91 16.29 13.32
CA ARG A 64 7.20 15.11 13.84
C ARG A 64 5.76 15.03 13.31
N ARG A 65 5.05 16.16 13.20
CA ARG A 65 3.71 16.20 12.59
C ARG A 65 3.75 15.85 11.10
N GLU A 66 4.74 16.34 10.36
CA GLU A 66 4.91 15.99 8.96
C GLU A 66 5.16 14.49 8.78
N VAL A 67 6.01 13.88 9.62
CA VAL A 67 6.20 12.41 9.64
C VAL A 67 4.88 11.67 9.85
N LEU A 68 4.04 12.10 10.79
CA LEU A 68 2.74 11.45 11.04
C LEU A 68 1.77 11.59 9.86
N LYS A 69 1.72 12.76 9.22
CA LYS A 69 0.89 12.98 8.02
C LYS A 69 1.36 12.10 6.87
N THR A 70 2.66 12.06 6.61
CA THR A 70 3.22 11.21 5.54
C THR A 70 3.02 9.73 5.83
N ALA A 71 3.18 9.29 7.09
CA ALA A 71 2.91 7.91 7.48
C ALA A 71 1.44 7.52 7.26
N HIS A 72 0.51 8.40 7.60
CA HIS A 72 -0.92 8.17 7.36
C HIS A 72 -1.22 8.04 5.86
N MET A 73 -0.71 8.97 5.04
CA MET A 73 -0.90 8.93 3.59
C MET A 73 -0.32 7.65 2.98
N LEU A 74 0.89 7.27 3.43
CA LEU A 74 1.55 6.05 3.01
C LEU A 74 0.72 4.81 3.34
N ALA A 75 0.14 4.72 4.54
CA ALA A 75 -0.73 3.60 4.92
C ALA A 75 -2.00 3.52 4.06
N VAL A 76 -2.63 4.66 3.77
CA VAL A 76 -3.81 4.73 2.89
C VAL A 76 -3.44 4.27 1.48
N ASN A 77 -2.30 4.72 0.95
CA ASN A 77 -1.87 4.36 -0.39
C ASN A 77 -1.41 2.90 -0.48
N CYS A 78 -0.78 2.33 0.55
CA CYS A 78 -0.51 0.89 0.65
C CYS A 78 -1.79 0.06 0.47
N LYS A 79 -2.85 0.45 1.17
CA LYS A 79 -4.14 -0.21 1.05
C LYS A 79 -4.68 -0.09 -0.38
N HIS A 80 -4.68 1.11 -0.94
CA HIS A 80 -5.17 1.33 -2.30
C HIS A 80 -4.39 0.52 -3.35
N PHE A 81 -3.09 0.35 -3.16
CA PHE A 81 -2.27 -0.51 -4.01
C PHE A 81 -2.67 -1.98 -3.91
N LEU A 82 -2.82 -2.50 -2.69
CA LEU A 82 -3.29 -3.87 -2.47
C LEU A 82 -4.68 -4.10 -3.09
N ASP A 83 -5.61 -3.17 -2.86
CA ASP A 83 -6.96 -3.21 -3.45
C ASP A 83 -6.87 -3.22 -4.98
N SER A 84 -6.01 -2.37 -5.58
CA SER A 84 -5.79 -2.31 -7.03
C SER A 84 -5.20 -3.60 -7.61
N VAL A 85 -4.23 -4.20 -6.91
CA VAL A 85 -3.64 -5.49 -7.27
C VAL A 85 -4.70 -6.58 -7.23
N ASP A 86 -5.51 -6.64 -6.18
CA ASP A 86 -6.55 -7.67 -6.02
C ASP A 86 -7.67 -7.53 -7.05
N GLU A 87 -8.15 -6.31 -7.31
CA GLU A 87 -9.11 -6.07 -8.37
C GLU A 87 -8.57 -6.48 -9.74
N ALA A 88 -7.30 -6.16 -10.03
CA ALA A 88 -6.66 -6.55 -11.28
C ALA A 88 -6.55 -8.09 -11.40
N ARG A 89 -6.22 -8.78 -10.29
CA ARG A 89 -6.18 -10.25 -10.23
C ARG A 89 -7.55 -10.86 -10.50
N ILE A 90 -8.62 -10.26 -9.99
CA ILE A 90 -10.01 -10.68 -10.24
C ILE A 90 -10.35 -10.51 -11.72
N ARG A 91 -10.09 -9.33 -12.30
CA ARG A 91 -10.37 -9.05 -13.72
C ARG A 91 -9.61 -9.96 -14.68
N CYS A 92 -8.36 -10.30 -14.35
CA CYS A 92 -7.53 -11.21 -15.13
C CYS A 92 -7.83 -12.71 -14.87
N GLY A 93 -8.75 -13.05 -13.96
CA GLY A 93 -9.07 -14.44 -13.63
C GLY A 93 -7.94 -15.22 -12.94
N ILE A 94 -6.91 -14.52 -12.44
CA ILE A 94 -5.76 -15.12 -11.74
C ILE A 94 -5.95 -15.16 -10.22
N ALA A 95 -6.95 -14.46 -9.70
CA ALA A 95 -7.33 -14.51 -8.29
C ALA A 95 -7.77 -15.93 -7.94
N ARG A 96 -7.09 -16.54 -6.96
CA ARG A 96 -7.53 -17.81 -6.36
C ARG A 96 -8.65 -17.54 -5.38
N LEU A 97 -9.85 -17.29 -5.91
CA LEU A 97 -11.06 -17.21 -5.12
C LEU A 97 -11.32 -18.58 -4.48
N ARG A 98 -11.13 -18.71 -3.17
CA ARG A 98 -11.67 -19.86 -2.44
C ARG A 98 -13.18 -19.73 -2.48
N THR A 99 -13.85 -20.51 -3.34
CA THR A 99 -15.27 -20.80 -3.20
C THR A 99 -15.44 -21.62 -1.93
N ARG A 100 -15.51 -20.96 -0.77
CA ARG A 100 -16.17 -21.60 0.37
C ARG A 100 -17.63 -21.75 -0.06
N SER A 101 -18.13 -22.99 -0.05
CA SER A 101 -19.53 -23.28 -0.38
C SER A 101 -20.42 -22.22 0.26
N PRO A 102 -21.39 -21.65 -0.48
CA PRO A 102 -22.19 -20.56 0.03
C PRO A 102 -22.83 -20.98 1.36
N ILE A 103 -22.48 -20.30 2.45
CA ILE A 103 -23.31 -20.37 3.65
C ILE A 103 -24.56 -19.58 3.28
N ILE A 104 -25.61 -20.29 2.92
CA ILE A 104 -26.93 -19.69 2.71
C ILE A 104 -27.42 -19.22 4.07
N SER A 105 -27.26 -17.93 4.35
CA SER A 105 -28.01 -17.23 5.38
C SER A 105 -28.74 -16.08 4.71
N ASN A 106 -30.08 -16.17 4.67
CA ASN A 106 -30.98 -15.16 4.11
C ASN A 106 -30.66 -14.68 2.67
N GLY A 107 -30.14 -15.54 1.80
CA GLY A 107 -30.09 -15.28 0.35
C GLY A 107 -28.99 -14.32 -0.13
N TYR A 108 -28.10 -13.85 0.73
CA TYR A 108 -26.98 -12.99 0.33
C TYR A 108 -25.66 -13.76 0.34
N LYS A 109 -24.92 -13.70 -0.79
CA LYS A 109 -23.55 -14.22 -0.86
C LYS A 109 -22.62 -13.20 -0.21
N ILE A 110 -22.04 -13.55 0.94
CA ILE A 110 -21.02 -12.76 1.62
C ILE A 110 -19.66 -13.36 1.24
N TYR A 111 -18.77 -12.52 0.68
CA TYR A 111 -17.38 -12.87 0.42
C TYR A 111 -16.50 -12.17 1.45
N GLU A 112 -15.69 -12.92 2.19
CA GLU A 112 -14.65 -12.38 3.08
C GLU A 112 -13.26 -12.73 2.54
N PHE A 113 -12.38 -11.73 2.53
CA PHE A 113 -10.98 -11.85 2.19
C PHE A 113 -10.18 -12.15 3.45
N ASN A 114 -9.29 -13.15 3.42
CA ASN A 114 -8.24 -13.27 4.44
C ASN A 114 -6.93 -12.79 3.81
N CYS A 115 -6.37 -11.75 4.43
CA CYS A 115 -5.00 -11.28 4.22
C CYS A 115 -3.99 -12.37 4.57
#